data_AF-A0A0M0GQP5-F1
#
_entry.id   AF-A0A0M0GQP5-F1
#
_cell.length_a   1.000
_cell.length_b   1.000
_cell.length_c   1.000
_cell.angle_alpha   90.00
_cell.angle_beta   90.00
_cell.angle_gamma   90.00
#
_symmetry.space_group_name_H-M   'P 1'
#
loop_
_entity.id
_entity.type
_entity.pdbx_description
1 polymer ?
#
loop_
_entity_poly.entity_id
_entity_poly.type
_entity_poly.pdbx_seq_one_letter_code
_entity_poly.pdbx_strand_id
1 'polypeptide(L)'
;MDEIQQIGFRLARQAGHDKVYAVNWSGGITEGDMVALNTTIQDSFPDIVRTLQRVSECSPEVSPDIPLMTSYKDLNDAKIVNEMENMYLSFIVVKEGENQIGYDFLRKWNERELMIFKNVIDVCKDGDRLLLLVGGDHVWMLKSLFEGIGWKVTNPFADE
;
A
#
# COMPACT_ATOMS: atom_id res chain seq x y z
N MET A 1 2.40 18.87 -7.60
CA MET A 1 1.52 18.31 -8.66
C MET A 1 1.45 16.81 -8.40
N ASP A 2 0.25 16.23 -8.35
CA ASP A 2 0.01 14.88 -7.81
C ASP A 2 -0.05 13.80 -8.92
N GLU A 3 0.30 12.56 -8.61
CA GLU A 3 0.23 11.37 -9.48
C GLU A 3 -1.18 11.18 -10.06
N ILE A 4 -2.23 11.48 -9.28
CA ILE A 4 -3.63 11.44 -9.74
C ILE A 4 -3.79 12.29 -11.01
N GLN A 5 -3.16 13.48 -11.04
CA GLN A 5 -3.26 14.38 -12.18
C GLN A 5 -2.27 14.03 -13.29
N GLN A 6 -1.02 13.71 -12.94
CA GLN A 6 0.04 13.47 -13.93
C GLN A 6 -0.14 12.14 -14.66
N ILE A 7 -0.71 11.14 -13.99
CA ILE A 7 -0.82 9.77 -14.49
C ILE A 7 -2.29 9.41 -14.63
N GLY A 8 -3.05 9.42 -13.53
CA GLY A 8 -4.44 8.97 -13.52
C GLY A 8 -5.32 9.64 -14.58
N PHE A 9 -5.42 10.97 -14.53
CA PHE A 9 -6.24 11.73 -15.49
C PHE A 9 -5.72 11.69 -16.92
N ARG A 10 -4.39 11.68 -17.11
CA ARG A 10 -3.80 11.63 -18.46
C ARG A 10 -4.04 10.28 -19.13
N LEU A 11 -3.83 9.18 -18.38
CA LEU A 11 -4.09 7.83 -18.86
C LEU A 11 -5.57 7.61 -19.15
N ALA A 12 -6.46 8.07 -18.25
CA ALA A 12 -7.90 7.97 -18.47
C ALA A 12 -8.32 8.68 -19.77
N ARG A 13 -7.82 9.91 -20.00
CA ARG A 13 -8.06 10.64 -21.26
C ARG A 13 -7.52 9.90 -22.48
N GLN A 14 -6.31 9.33 -22.39
CA GLN A 14 -5.69 8.60 -23.51
C GLN A 14 -6.44 7.29 -23.82
N ALA A 15 -6.98 6.62 -22.81
CA ALA A 15 -7.79 5.42 -22.94
C ALA A 15 -9.25 5.70 -23.37
N GLY A 16 -9.63 6.98 -23.54
CA GLY A 16 -10.98 7.38 -23.90
C GLY A 16 -12.00 7.16 -22.78
N HIS A 17 -11.57 7.14 -21.52
CA HIS A 17 -12.46 7.06 -20.37
C HIS A 17 -13.02 8.42 -20.00
N ASP A 18 -14.34 8.52 -19.88
CA ASP A 18 -15.04 9.73 -19.46
C ASP A 18 -14.95 9.97 -17.94
N LYS A 19 -14.46 8.98 -17.18
CA LYS A 19 -14.45 9.00 -15.70
C LYS A 19 -13.22 8.30 -15.12
N VAL A 20 -12.74 8.84 -14.00
CA VAL A 20 -11.81 8.19 -13.07
C VAL A 20 -12.52 7.94 -11.76
N TYR A 21 -12.31 6.78 -11.14
CA TYR A 21 -12.92 6.39 -9.88
C TYR A 21 -11.93 6.61 -8.74
N ALA A 22 -12.28 7.50 -7.81
CA ALA A 22 -11.54 7.64 -6.56
C ALA A 22 -11.97 6.52 -5.60
N VAL A 23 -11.06 5.60 -5.33
CA VAL A 23 -11.33 4.41 -4.48
C VAL A 23 -10.67 4.49 -3.10
N ASN A 24 -9.76 5.44 -2.89
CA ASN A 24 -9.10 5.64 -1.61
C ASN A 24 -10.09 6.07 -0.52
N TRP A 25 -9.86 5.59 0.70
CA TRP A 25 -10.49 6.10 1.91
C TRP A 25 -9.38 6.39 2.93
N SER A 26 -9.52 7.48 3.70
CA SER A 26 -8.43 7.97 4.56
C SER A 26 -8.13 7.07 5.76
N GLY A 27 -9.03 6.16 6.11
CA GLY A 27 -8.89 5.37 7.32
C GLY A 27 -9.23 6.15 8.60
N GLY A 28 -9.23 5.42 9.71
CA GLY A 28 -9.33 5.98 11.07
C GLY A 28 -7.99 6.14 11.79
N ILE A 29 -6.87 5.98 11.09
CA ILE A 29 -5.51 6.16 11.66
C ILE A 29 -5.28 7.65 11.87
N THR A 30 -4.99 8.01 13.12
CA THR A 30 -4.67 9.38 13.53
C THR A 30 -3.16 9.56 13.61
N GLU A 31 -2.72 10.82 13.65
CA GLU A 31 -1.31 11.14 13.93
C GLU A 31 -0.86 10.57 15.29
N GLY A 32 -1.74 10.62 16.30
CA GLY A 32 -1.47 10.04 17.61
C GLY A 32 -1.23 8.53 17.57
N ASP A 33 -1.96 7.79 16.73
CA ASP A 33 -1.74 6.35 16.55
C ASP A 33 -0.36 6.07 15.96
N MET A 34 0.06 6.86 14.96
CA MET A 34 1.37 6.70 14.31
C MET A 34 2.51 7.04 15.28
N VAL A 35 2.37 8.13 16.03
CA VAL A 35 3.37 8.53 17.03
C VAL A 35 3.46 7.49 18.13
N ALA A 36 2.33 7.02 18.69
CA ALA A 36 2.32 5.98 19.71
C ALA A 36 2.99 4.69 19.21
N LEU A 37 2.60 4.21 18.02
CA LEU A 37 3.20 3.02 17.42
C LEU A 37 4.72 3.17 17.26
N ASN A 38 5.16 4.28 16.65
CA ASN A 38 6.59 4.51 16.40
C ASN A 38 7.38 4.63 17.71
N THR A 39 6.93 5.44 18.66
CA THR A 39 7.60 5.60 19.96
C THR A 39 7.72 4.26 20.69
N THR A 40 6.63 3.51 20.80
CA THR A 40 6.68 2.19 21.46
C THR A 40 7.62 1.22 20.75
N ILE A 41 7.66 1.22 19.41
CA ILE A 41 8.59 0.40 18.64
C ILE A 41 10.05 0.77 18.96
N GLN A 42 10.38 2.07 18.92
CA GLN A 42 11.74 2.54 19.18
C GLN A 42 12.22 2.20 20.60
N ASP A 43 11.32 2.30 21.58
CA ASP A 43 11.67 2.11 22.99
C ASP A 43 11.80 0.64 23.38
N SER A 44 10.98 -0.25 22.81
CA SER A 44 10.78 -1.61 23.36
C SER A 44 10.89 -2.75 22.34
N PHE A 45 10.94 -2.49 21.03
CA PHE A 45 10.89 -3.52 20.00
C PHE A 45 12.07 -3.43 19.02
N PRO A 46 13.32 -3.70 19.46
CA PRO A 46 14.52 -3.55 18.63
C PRO A 46 14.52 -4.42 17.37
N ASP A 47 13.79 -5.54 17.38
CA ASP A 47 13.66 -6.42 16.20
C ASP A 47 12.77 -5.79 15.12
N ILE A 48 11.73 -5.06 15.54
CA ILE A 48 10.87 -4.29 14.63
C ILE A 48 11.64 -3.07 14.12
N VAL A 49 12.43 -2.39 14.96
CA VAL A 49 13.33 -1.32 14.52
C VAL A 49 14.26 -1.79 13.40
N ARG A 50 14.89 -2.97 13.54
CA ARG A 50 15.72 -3.55 12.47
C ARG A 50 14.92 -3.88 11.20
N THR A 51 13.65 -4.24 11.34
CA THR A 51 12.76 -4.47 10.19
C THR A 51 12.44 -3.16 9.48
N LEU A 52 12.13 -2.09 10.21
CA LEU A 52 11.91 -0.75 9.64
C LEU A 52 13.17 -0.24 8.91
N GLN A 53 14.35 -0.43 9.50
CA GLN A 53 15.63 -0.07 8.88
C GLN A 53 15.86 -0.83 7.57
N ARG A 54 15.67 -2.16 7.57
CA ARG A 54 15.81 -2.98 6.38
C ARG A 54 14.87 -2.54 5.26
N VAL A 55 13.60 -2.28 5.59
CA VAL A 55 12.62 -1.78 4.61
C VAL A 55 13.07 -0.44 4.05
N SER A 56 13.54 0.47 4.90
CA SER A 56 14.07 1.76 4.44
C SER A 56 15.31 1.63 3.56
N GLU A 57 16.21 0.67 3.84
CA GLU A 57 17.43 0.43 3.06
C GLU A 57 17.14 -0.26 1.72
N CYS A 58 16.15 -1.15 1.68
CA CYS A 58 15.74 -1.84 0.46
C CYS A 58 14.71 -1.05 -0.36
N SER A 59 14.07 -0.03 0.21
CA SER A 59 13.07 0.78 -0.48
C SER A 59 13.69 1.48 -1.68
N PRO A 60 13.13 1.29 -2.88
CA PRO A 60 13.62 1.98 -4.08
C PRO A 60 13.59 3.49 -3.88
N GLU A 61 14.66 4.16 -4.28
CA GLU A 61 14.72 5.61 -4.26
C GLU A 61 13.77 6.18 -5.33
N VAL A 62 13.00 7.19 -4.93
CA VAL A 62 12.21 8.00 -5.85
C VAL A 62 12.84 9.38 -5.90
N SER A 63 13.62 9.64 -6.94
CA SER A 63 14.31 10.91 -7.13
C SER A 63 14.14 11.43 -8.56
N PRO A 64 14.30 12.75 -8.79
CA PRO A 64 14.23 13.33 -10.12
C PRO A 64 15.26 12.77 -11.12
N ASP A 65 16.32 12.12 -10.61
CA ASP A 65 17.40 11.54 -11.42
C ASP A 65 17.11 10.10 -11.85
N ILE A 66 16.07 9.48 -11.30
CA ILE A 66 15.64 8.12 -11.65
C ILE A 66 14.45 8.21 -12.62
N PRO A 67 14.49 7.51 -13.77
CA PRO A 67 13.34 7.46 -14.66
C PRO A 67 12.11 6.95 -13.93
N LEU A 68 10.98 7.66 -14.04
CA LEU A 68 9.73 7.32 -13.35
C LEU A 68 9.30 5.86 -13.56
N MET A 69 9.50 5.34 -14.77
CA MET A 69 9.20 3.93 -15.08
C MET A 69 10.05 2.97 -14.27
N THR A 70 11.34 3.28 -14.04
CA THR A 70 12.23 2.49 -13.19
C THR A 70 11.73 2.49 -11.75
N SER A 71 11.38 3.66 -11.21
CA SER A 71 10.79 3.75 -9.86
C SER A 71 9.53 2.89 -9.73
N TYR A 72 8.62 2.92 -10.70
CA TYR A 72 7.44 2.05 -10.68
C TYR A 72 7.76 0.56 -10.80
N LYS A 73 8.75 0.18 -11.63
CA LYS A 73 9.22 -1.21 -11.71
C LYS A 73 9.67 -1.69 -10.34
N ASP A 74 10.57 -0.92 -9.71
CA ASP A 74 11.22 -1.29 -8.47
C ASP A 74 10.24 -1.31 -7.29
N LEU A 75 9.33 -0.31 -7.21
CA LEU A 75 8.30 -0.26 -6.16
C LEU A 75 7.27 -1.38 -6.26
N ASN A 76 7.10 -1.99 -7.44
CA ASN A 76 6.23 -3.14 -7.64
C ASN A 76 7.00 -4.48 -7.65
N ASP A 77 8.30 -4.48 -7.32
CA ASP A 77 9.08 -5.71 -7.18
C ASP A 77 8.53 -6.57 -6.03
N ALA A 78 8.40 -7.87 -6.26
CA ALA A 78 7.81 -8.78 -5.29
C ALA A 78 8.58 -8.81 -3.96
N LYS A 79 9.90 -8.59 -3.97
CA LYS A 79 10.68 -8.52 -2.73
C LYS A 79 10.30 -7.30 -1.92
N ILE A 80 10.15 -6.14 -2.56
CA ILE A 80 9.75 -4.89 -1.89
C ILE A 80 8.34 -5.04 -1.30
N VAL A 81 7.40 -5.60 -2.06
CA VAL A 81 6.04 -5.87 -1.58
C VAL A 81 6.05 -6.82 -0.38
N ASN A 82 6.88 -7.88 -0.41
CA ASN A 82 6.99 -8.84 0.70
C ASN A 82 7.67 -8.23 1.94
N GLU A 83 8.69 -7.39 1.78
CA GLU A 83 9.31 -6.68 2.91
C GLU A 83 8.31 -5.71 3.56
N MET A 84 7.47 -5.04 2.75
CA MET A 84 6.38 -4.19 3.24
C MET A 84 5.35 -5.00 4.04
N GLU A 85 4.90 -6.14 3.51
CA GLU A 85 4.00 -7.06 4.23
C GLU A 85 4.59 -7.49 5.58
N ASN A 86 5.84 -7.98 5.57
CA ASN A 86 6.54 -8.42 6.77
C ASN A 86 6.64 -7.30 7.82
N MET A 87 6.89 -6.07 7.38
CA MET A 87 6.95 -4.90 8.25
C MET A 87 5.60 -4.63 8.91
N TYR A 88 4.52 -4.48 8.14
CA TYR A 88 3.19 -4.22 8.68
C TYR A 88 2.75 -5.34 9.64
N LEU A 89 2.91 -6.61 9.25
CA LEU A 89 2.52 -7.74 10.08
C LEU A 89 3.35 -7.84 11.37
N SER A 90 4.61 -7.39 11.36
CA SER A 90 5.45 -7.36 12.58
C SER A 90 4.87 -6.47 13.68
N PHE A 91 4.03 -5.48 13.34
CA PHE A 91 3.44 -4.59 14.34
C PHE A 91 2.48 -5.30 15.27
N ILE A 92 1.94 -6.48 14.92
CA ILE A 92 0.93 -7.18 15.74
C ILE A 92 1.37 -7.44 17.19
N VAL A 93 2.68 -7.55 17.44
CA VAL A 93 3.23 -7.80 18.79
C VAL A 93 3.47 -6.52 19.60
N VAL A 94 3.32 -5.34 19.01
CA VAL A 94 3.60 -4.05 19.66
C VAL A 94 2.52 -3.74 20.69
N LYS A 95 2.95 -3.59 21.95
CA LYS A 95 2.09 -3.28 23.08
C LYS A 95 2.82 -2.46 24.14
N GLU A 96 2.06 -1.72 24.93
CA GLU A 96 2.54 -0.97 26.09
C GLU A 96 1.63 -1.22 27.29
N GLY A 97 2.09 -1.98 28.27
CA GLY A 97 1.22 -2.49 29.34
C GLY A 97 0.08 -3.33 28.75
N GLU A 98 -1.17 -2.92 29.03
CA GLU A 98 -2.38 -3.56 28.48
C GLU A 98 -2.76 -3.01 27.09
N ASN A 99 -2.18 -1.89 26.65
CA ASN A 99 -2.52 -1.24 25.39
C ASN A 99 -2.00 -2.06 24.20
N GLN A 100 -2.91 -2.54 23.34
CA GLN A 100 -2.59 -3.33 22.14
C GLN A 100 -2.31 -2.42 20.93
N ILE A 101 -1.31 -1.55 21.05
CA ILE A 101 -1.02 -0.46 20.10
C ILE A 101 -0.91 -0.95 18.65
N GLY A 102 -0.15 -2.01 18.42
CA GLY A 102 0.04 -2.58 17.09
C GLY A 102 -1.22 -3.23 16.51
N TYR A 103 -1.99 -3.93 17.34
CA TYR A 103 -3.29 -4.47 16.94
C TYR A 103 -4.27 -3.36 16.56
N ASP A 104 -4.37 -2.29 17.35
CA ASP A 104 -5.27 -1.18 17.07
C ASP A 104 -4.89 -0.45 15.78
N PHE A 105 -3.59 -0.24 15.54
CA PHE A 105 -3.09 0.29 14.27
C PHE A 105 -3.47 -0.62 13.10
N LEU A 106 -3.17 -1.92 13.18
CA LEU A 106 -3.46 -2.88 12.12
C LEU A 106 -4.95 -3.05 11.86
N ARG A 107 -5.80 -2.95 12.89
CA ARG A 107 -7.25 -2.96 12.73
C ARG A 107 -7.73 -1.79 11.87
N LYS A 108 -7.24 -0.58 12.15
CA LYS A 108 -7.56 0.64 11.37
C LYS A 108 -6.97 0.57 9.96
N TRP A 109 -5.77 0.01 9.80
CA TRP A 109 -5.15 -0.23 8.49
C TRP A 109 -5.99 -1.21 7.67
N ASN A 110 -6.38 -2.33 8.27
CA ASN A 110 -7.23 -3.34 7.62
C ASN A 110 -8.57 -2.78 7.17
N GLU A 111 -9.22 -1.98 8.01
CA GLU A 111 -10.46 -1.29 7.63
C GLU A 111 -10.23 -0.41 6.39
N ARG A 112 -9.09 0.28 6.32
CA ARG A 112 -8.74 1.12 5.19
C ARG A 112 -8.62 0.34 3.89
N GLU A 113 -7.89 -0.76 3.90
CA GLU A 113 -7.71 -1.62 2.73
C GLU A 113 -9.02 -2.28 2.29
N LEU A 114 -9.84 -2.74 3.25
CA LEU A 114 -11.16 -3.33 2.93
C LEU A 114 -12.09 -2.30 2.29
N MET A 115 -12.03 -1.04 2.73
CA MET A 115 -12.79 0.04 2.08
C MET A 115 -12.29 0.32 0.66
N ILE A 116 -10.97 0.34 0.42
CA ILE A 116 -10.41 0.48 -0.93
C ILE A 116 -10.85 -0.67 -1.82
N PHE A 117 -10.68 -1.90 -1.34
CA PHE A 117 -11.09 -3.12 -2.03
C PHE A 117 -12.59 -3.08 -2.38
N LYS A 118 -13.46 -2.78 -1.41
CA LYS A 118 -14.90 -2.63 -1.62
C LYS A 118 -15.20 -1.58 -2.70
N ASN A 119 -14.58 -0.41 -2.62
CA ASN A 119 -14.80 0.68 -3.57
C ASN A 119 -14.41 0.29 -5.00
N VAL A 120 -13.37 -0.53 -5.17
CA VAL A 120 -13.00 -1.09 -6.48
C VAL A 120 -14.06 -2.09 -6.97
N ILE A 121 -14.49 -3.02 -6.11
CA ILE A 121 -15.52 -4.00 -6.48
C ILE A 121 -16.84 -3.33 -6.88
N ASP A 122 -17.25 -2.27 -6.18
CA ASP A 122 -18.49 -1.53 -6.48
C ASP A 122 -18.51 -0.87 -7.87
N VAL A 123 -17.34 -0.62 -8.48
CA VAL A 123 -17.23 0.05 -9.78
C VAL A 123 -16.91 -0.89 -10.94
N CYS A 124 -16.58 -2.15 -10.65
CA CYS A 124 -16.22 -3.14 -11.65
C CYS A 124 -17.42 -3.98 -12.08
N LYS A 125 -17.40 -4.44 -13.34
CA LYS A 125 -18.33 -5.41 -13.91
C LYS A 125 -17.59 -6.66 -14.37
N ASP A 126 -18.34 -7.73 -14.58
CA ASP A 126 -17.80 -8.99 -15.09
C ASP A 126 -17.07 -8.78 -16.42
N GLY A 127 -15.80 -9.20 -16.46
CA GLY A 127 -14.93 -9.06 -17.63
C GLY A 127 -14.14 -7.76 -17.71
N ASP A 128 -14.34 -6.81 -16.79
CA ASP A 128 -13.54 -5.58 -16.74
C ASP A 128 -12.06 -5.88 -16.46
N ARG A 129 -11.19 -5.05 -17.04
CA ARG A 129 -9.76 -4.98 -16.71
C ARG A 129 -9.49 -3.60 -16.13
N LEU A 130 -8.88 -3.56 -14.95
CA LEU A 130 -8.61 -2.31 -14.23
C LEU A 130 -7.11 -2.03 -14.11
N LEU A 131 -6.76 -0.75 -14.18
CA LEU A 131 -5.49 -0.23 -13.72
C LEU A 131 -5.74 0.47 -12.38
N LEU A 132 -5.17 -0.06 -11.30
CA LEU A 132 -5.23 0.53 -9.97
C LEU A 132 -3.93 1.30 -9.70
N LEU A 133 -4.03 2.62 -9.56
CA LEU A 133 -2.94 3.48 -9.10
C LEU A 133 -3.13 3.74 -7.60
N VAL A 134 -2.20 3.26 -6.78
CA VAL A 134 -2.27 3.31 -5.31
C VAL A 134 -0.85 3.38 -4.74
N GLY A 135 -0.71 3.91 -3.51
CA GLY A 135 0.58 3.92 -2.81
C GLY A 135 1.11 2.50 -2.55
N GLY A 136 2.43 2.33 -2.58
CA GLY A 136 3.11 1.04 -2.47
C GLY A 136 2.74 0.24 -1.22
N ASP A 137 2.52 0.94 -0.10
CA ASP A 137 2.14 0.35 1.19
C ASP A 137 0.84 -0.45 1.16
N HIS A 138 -0.03 -0.21 0.17
CA HIS A 138 -1.33 -0.89 0.03
C HIS A 138 -1.23 -2.17 -0.82
N VAL A 139 -0.18 -2.31 -1.63
CA VAL A 139 -0.10 -3.32 -2.71
C VAL A 139 -0.17 -4.74 -2.15
N TRP A 140 0.54 -5.03 -1.06
CA TRP A 140 0.61 -6.37 -0.49
C TRP A 140 -0.78 -6.91 -0.13
N MET A 141 -1.59 -6.12 0.60
CA MET A 141 -2.88 -6.60 1.09
C MET A 141 -3.97 -6.56 0.02
N LEU A 142 -3.99 -5.51 -0.80
CA LEU A 142 -4.94 -5.43 -1.91
C LEU A 142 -4.73 -6.57 -2.89
N LYS A 143 -3.47 -6.92 -3.20
CA LYS A 143 -3.15 -8.07 -4.05
C LYS A 143 -3.77 -9.35 -3.47
N SER A 144 -3.53 -9.65 -2.20
CA SER A 144 -4.11 -10.83 -1.54
C SER A 144 -5.63 -10.84 -1.54
N LEU A 145 -6.28 -9.69 -1.31
CA LEU A 145 -7.74 -9.57 -1.32
C LEU A 145 -8.34 -9.85 -2.70
N PHE A 146 -7.76 -9.26 -3.77
CA PHE A 146 -8.21 -9.47 -5.14
C PHE A 146 -7.97 -10.92 -5.60
N GLU A 147 -6.77 -11.45 -5.38
CA GLU A 147 -6.45 -12.84 -5.73
C GLU A 147 -7.33 -13.84 -4.96
N GLY A 148 -7.65 -13.54 -3.70
CA GLY A 148 -8.53 -14.37 -2.86
C GLY A 148 -9.96 -14.53 -3.39
N ILE A 149 -10.43 -13.61 -4.22
CA ILE A 149 -11.73 -13.70 -4.91
C ILE A 149 -11.62 -14.01 -6.41
N GLY A 150 -10.44 -14.45 -6.86
CA GLY A 150 -10.23 -14.98 -8.21
C GLY A 150 -9.76 -13.96 -9.25
N TRP A 151 -9.40 -12.74 -8.87
CA TRP A 151 -8.79 -11.79 -9.80
C TRP A 151 -7.34 -12.19 -10.09
N LYS A 152 -6.89 -11.97 -11.33
CA LYS A 152 -5.47 -12.05 -11.68
C LYS A 152 -4.83 -10.67 -11.53
N VAL A 153 -4.06 -10.47 -10.47
CA VAL A 153 -3.31 -9.23 -10.25
C VAL A 153 -1.95 -9.33 -10.97
N THR A 154 -1.68 -8.39 -11.87
CA THR A 154 -0.44 -8.35 -12.67
C THR A 154 0.34 -7.08 -12.37
N ASN A 155 1.65 -7.20 -12.14
CA ASN A 155 2.55 -6.05 -12.20
C ASN A 155 2.72 -5.66 -13.69
N PRO A 156 2.21 -4.51 -14.14
CA PRO A 156 2.29 -4.11 -15.55
C PRO A 156 3.71 -3.72 -15.99
N PHE A 157 4.66 -3.68 -15.04
CA PHE A 157 6.04 -3.29 -15.25
C PHE A 157 7.03 -4.45 -15.22
N ALA A 158 6.61 -5.63 -14.79
CA ALA A 158 7.44 -6.83 -14.84
C ALA A 158 7.68 -7.21 -16.32
N ASP A 159 8.93 -7.51 -16.67
CA ASP A 159 9.25 -8.01 -18.00
C ASP A 159 8.59 -9.40 -18.19
N GLU A 160 8.06 -9.69 -19.38
CA GLU A 160 7.48 -11.00 -19.74
C GLU A 160 8.51 -12.15 -19.67
#